data_AF-A0A7H8PNV1-F1
#
_entry.id   AF-A0A7H8PNV1-F1
#
_cell.length_a   1.000
_cell.length_b   1.000
_cell.length_c   1.000
_cell.angle_alpha   90.00
_cell.angle_beta   90.00
_cell.angle_gamma   90.00
#
_symmetry.space_group_name_H-M   'P 1'
#
loop_
_entity.id
_entity.type
_entity.pdbx_description
1 polymer ?
#
loop_
_entity_poly.entity_id
_entity_poly.type
_entity_poly.pdbx_seq_one_letter_code
_entity_poly.pdbx_strand_id
1 'polypeptide(L)'
;MKKISGIICICLTTLFFISCNKETQSKEEKEFDALMKQVIDIHDEVMPRMGEISSLIKELKPKIDTTAQGKVYEKSQLELKKSYDHMMRWMSDFGRKFSSGHGHDHGDGHDEATHEEEKFDYVAKLALLKKEKVAVGELRDEINSSIENAKKLLGK
;
A
#
# COMPACT_ATOMS: atom_id res chain seq x y z
N MET A 1 -21.33 -67.87 -30.31
CA MET A 1 -22.73 -67.35 -30.38
C MET A 1 -23.31 -67.34 -28.97
N LYS A 2 -24.10 -66.29 -28.64
CA LYS A 2 -24.69 -65.88 -27.32
C LYS A 2 -23.71 -65.05 -26.46
N LYS A 3 -23.69 -63.70 -26.40
CA LYS A 3 -24.67 -62.68 -25.89
C LYS A 3 -25.17 -63.07 -24.48
N ILE A 4 -24.98 -62.31 -23.39
CA ILE A 4 -25.53 -60.98 -23.00
C ILE A 4 -24.72 -60.54 -21.74
N SER A 5 -24.05 -59.37 -21.69
CA SER A 5 -24.48 -58.05 -21.17
C SER A 5 -24.84 -57.97 -19.67
N GLY A 6 -24.21 -57.03 -18.93
CA GLY A 6 -24.77 -56.47 -17.69
C GLY A 6 -23.82 -56.27 -16.49
N ILE A 7 -23.15 -55.10 -16.45
CA ILE A 7 -23.08 -54.13 -15.32
C ILE A 7 -22.79 -54.69 -13.89
N ILE A 8 -21.68 -54.25 -13.25
CA ILE A 8 -21.58 -53.66 -11.88
C ILE A 8 -20.10 -53.58 -11.40
N CYS A 9 -19.82 -52.53 -10.59
CA CYS A 9 -18.55 -52.02 -10.04
C CYS A 9 -17.75 -51.15 -11.03
N ILE A 10 -18.02 -49.85 -11.24
CA ILE A 10 -18.28 -48.74 -10.29
C ILE A 10 -17.29 -48.70 -9.12
N CYS A 11 -16.61 -47.56 -9.01
CA CYS A 11 -15.78 -47.06 -7.91
C CYS A 11 -14.36 -47.60 -7.80
N LEU A 12 -13.44 -46.97 -8.55
CA LEU A 12 -12.22 -46.46 -7.91
C LEU A 12 -12.07 -44.99 -8.26
N THR A 13 -12.89 -44.22 -7.55
CA THR A 13 -12.87 -42.77 -7.42
C THR A 13 -11.45 -42.23 -7.25
N THR A 14 -11.02 -41.49 -8.27
CA THR A 14 -10.35 -40.20 -8.14
C THR A 14 -10.73 -39.47 -6.85
N LEU A 15 -9.90 -39.54 -5.81
CA LEU A 15 -9.92 -38.64 -4.66
C LEU A 15 -8.49 -38.54 -4.08
N PHE A 16 -7.60 -37.82 -4.79
CA PHE A 16 -6.31 -37.42 -4.22
C PHE A 16 -6.00 -35.92 -4.34
N PHE A 17 -7.00 -35.09 -4.64
CA PHE A 17 -6.77 -33.65 -4.79
C PHE A 17 -7.84 -32.79 -4.12
N ILE A 18 -8.04 -32.96 -2.81
CA ILE A 18 -8.52 -31.85 -1.98
C ILE A 18 -7.86 -31.94 -0.59
N SER A 19 -6.55 -31.67 -0.53
CA SER A 19 -6.03 -30.97 0.65
C SER A 19 -5.79 -29.52 0.21
N CYS A 20 -6.90 -28.81 0.01
CA CYS A 20 -6.88 -27.36 -0.07
C CYS A 20 -6.95 -26.90 1.39
N ASN A 21 -5.79 -26.78 2.02
CA ASN A 21 -5.64 -26.23 3.37
C ASN A 21 -5.95 -24.71 3.28
N LYS A 22 -7.21 -24.37 3.04
CA LYS A 22 -7.72 -23.02 3.23
C LYS A 22 -7.98 -22.89 4.72
N GLU A 23 -6.91 -22.61 5.47
CA GLU A 23 -7.06 -22.01 6.78
C GLU A 23 -8.00 -20.81 6.62
N THR A 24 -9.13 -20.85 7.32
CA THR A 24 -10.11 -19.78 7.28
C THR A 24 -9.52 -18.58 8.01
N GLN A 25 -8.92 -17.65 7.26
CA GLN A 25 -8.45 -16.36 7.79
C GLN A 25 -9.50 -15.75 8.74
N SER A 26 -9.01 -15.20 9.84
CA SER A 26 -9.85 -14.53 10.84
C SER A 26 -10.55 -13.30 10.25
N LYS A 27 -11.58 -12.78 10.94
CA LYS A 27 -12.26 -11.56 10.48
C LYS A 27 -11.28 -10.38 10.51
N GLU A 28 -10.48 -10.29 11.56
CA GLU A 28 -9.50 -9.23 11.81
C GLU A 28 -8.38 -9.23 10.75
N GLU A 29 -7.92 -10.42 10.32
CA GLU A 29 -6.94 -10.57 9.24
C GLU A 29 -7.48 -10.08 7.90
N LYS A 30 -8.72 -10.45 7.54
CA LYS A 30 -9.37 -9.94 6.30
C LYS A 30 -9.55 -8.43 6.33
N GLU A 31 -9.93 -7.88 7.48
CA GLU A 31 -10.02 -6.43 7.66
C GLU A 31 -8.67 -5.75 7.52
N PHE A 32 -7.60 -6.38 8.02
CA PHE A 32 -6.24 -5.88 7.91
C PHE A 32 -5.79 -5.84 6.45
N ASP A 33 -5.95 -6.95 5.70
CA ASP A 33 -5.57 -7.04 4.29
C ASP A 33 -6.33 -6.01 3.44
N ALA A 34 -7.64 -5.89 3.67
CA ALA A 34 -8.47 -4.93 2.96
C ALA A 34 -8.05 -3.48 3.24
N LEU A 35 -7.73 -3.15 4.50
CA LEU A 35 -7.28 -1.82 4.87
C LEU A 35 -5.85 -1.54 4.39
N MET A 36 -4.97 -2.53 4.41
CA MET A 36 -3.59 -2.45 3.92
C MET A 36 -3.62 -2.11 2.44
N LYS A 37 -4.44 -2.84 1.67
CA LYS A 37 -4.67 -2.55 0.27
C LYS A 37 -5.12 -1.11 0.04
N GLN A 38 -6.08 -0.61 0.82
CA GLN A 38 -6.55 0.78 0.67
C GLN A 38 -5.45 1.82 0.94
N VAL A 39 -4.56 1.57 1.91
CA VAL A 39 -3.42 2.46 2.18
C VAL A 39 -2.45 2.46 1.01
N ILE A 40 -2.10 1.29 0.48
CA ILE A 40 -1.20 1.15 -0.66
C ILE A 40 -1.82 1.73 -1.94
N ASP A 41 -3.12 1.56 -2.16
CA ASP A 41 -3.81 2.14 -3.32
C ASP A 41 -3.70 3.68 -3.32
N ILE A 42 -3.76 4.34 -2.15
CA ILE A 42 -3.56 5.80 -2.03
C ILE A 42 -2.09 6.17 -2.29
N HIS A 43 -1.13 5.40 -1.78
CA HIS A 43 0.29 5.59 -2.08
C HIS A 43 0.57 5.51 -3.59
N ASP A 44 0.04 4.48 -4.25
CA ASP A 44 0.25 4.25 -5.68
C ASP A 44 -0.41 5.34 -6.53
N GLU A 45 -1.52 5.94 -6.08
CA GLU A 45 -2.15 7.09 -6.74
C GLU A 45 -1.19 8.28 -6.92
N VAL A 46 -0.30 8.50 -5.96
CA VAL A 46 0.60 9.67 -5.93
C VAL A 46 2.03 9.35 -6.33
N MET A 47 2.40 8.08 -6.45
CA MET A 47 3.72 7.68 -6.94
C MET A 47 4.07 8.26 -8.32
N PRO A 48 3.18 8.27 -9.33
CA PRO A 48 3.45 8.93 -10.62
C PRO A 48 3.74 10.43 -10.48
N ARG A 49 3.21 11.08 -9.44
CA ARG A 49 3.36 12.52 -9.20
C ARG A 49 4.73 12.90 -8.66
N MET A 50 5.51 11.95 -8.13
CA MET A 50 6.87 12.23 -7.64
C MET A 50 7.82 12.69 -8.76
N GLY A 51 7.64 12.14 -9.96
CA GLY A 51 8.35 12.59 -11.16
C GLY A 51 7.93 14.00 -11.57
N GLU A 52 6.63 14.30 -11.48
CA GLU A 52 6.08 15.62 -11.77
C GLU A 52 6.61 16.69 -10.80
N ILE A 53 6.62 16.41 -9.48
CA ILE A 53 7.24 17.28 -8.47
C ILE A 53 8.69 17.60 -8.85
N SER A 54 9.47 16.56 -9.20
CA SER A 54 10.87 16.73 -9.57
C SER A 54 11.05 17.61 -10.80
N SER A 55 10.15 17.50 -11.78
CA SER A 55 10.13 18.38 -12.97
C SER A 55 9.83 19.82 -12.58
N LEU A 56 8.75 20.06 -11.83
CA LEU A 56 8.32 21.40 -11.42
C LEU A 56 9.39 22.10 -10.57
N ILE A 57 10.08 21.38 -9.68
CA ILE A 57 11.23 21.91 -8.93
C ILE A 57 12.33 22.44 -9.86
N LYS A 58 12.66 21.69 -10.92
CA LYS A 58 13.67 22.07 -11.92
C LYS A 58 13.22 23.29 -12.73
N GLU A 59 11.95 23.37 -13.08
CA GLU A 59 11.38 24.50 -13.83
C GLU A 59 11.30 25.79 -13.01
N LEU A 60 11.01 25.70 -11.71
CA LEU A 60 10.98 26.85 -10.80
C LEU A 60 12.39 27.39 -10.52
N LYS A 61 13.40 26.52 -10.45
CA LYS A 61 14.79 26.88 -10.08
C LYS A 61 15.37 28.09 -10.83
N PRO A 62 15.31 28.18 -12.18
CA PRO A 62 15.86 29.33 -12.91
C PRO A 62 15.06 30.63 -12.74
N LYS A 63 13.86 30.58 -12.14
CA LYS A 63 13.01 31.76 -11.90
C LYS A 63 13.20 32.36 -10.51
N ILE A 64 13.97 31.71 -9.64
CA ILE A 64 14.25 32.18 -8.28
C ILE A 64 15.30 33.29 -8.32
N ASP A 65 14.97 34.43 -7.75
CA ASP A 65 15.84 35.59 -7.59
C ASP A 65 15.46 36.42 -6.35
N THR A 66 16.07 37.58 -6.16
CA THR A 66 15.84 38.45 -4.99
C THR A 66 14.56 39.29 -5.07
N THR A 67 13.85 39.27 -6.20
CA THR A 67 12.61 40.03 -6.38
C THR A 67 11.47 39.43 -5.56
N ALA A 68 10.38 40.18 -5.41
CA ALA A 68 9.17 39.67 -4.76
C ALA A 68 8.61 38.43 -5.47
N GLN A 69 8.66 38.41 -6.81
CA GLN A 69 8.21 37.27 -7.61
C GLN A 69 9.17 36.07 -7.49
N GLY A 70 10.48 36.31 -7.47
CA GLY A 70 11.50 35.28 -7.24
C GLY A 70 11.28 34.51 -5.94
N LYS A 71 10.95 35.22 -4.86
CA LYS A 71 10.60 34.62 -3.56
C LYS A 71 9.33 33.77 -3.59
N VAL A 72 8.36 34.12 -4.44
CA VAL A 72 7.14 33.30 -4.64
C VAL A 72 7.51 31.97 -5.31
N TYR A 73 8.37 31.98 -6.32
CA TYR A 73 8.86 30.75 -6.95
C TYR A 73 9.70 29.91 -5.97
N GLU A 74 10.53 30.56 -5.14
CA GLU A 74 11.31 29.88 -4.11
C GLU A 74 10.41 29.16 -3.10
N LYS A 75 9.37 29.86 -2.61
CA LYS A 75 8.40 29.26 -1.69
C LYS A 75 7.70 28.04 -2.31
N SER A 76 7.24 28.15 -3.56
CA SER A 76 6.59 27.03 -4.25
C SER A 76 7.54 25.85 -4.47
N GLN A 77 8.80 26.12 -4.81
CA GLN A 77 9.82 25.07 -4.93
C GLN A 77 10.06 24.36 -3.58
N LEU A 78 10.07 25.11 -2.47
CA LEU A 78 10.22 24.55 -1.14
C LEU A 78 9.02 23.69 -0.73
N GLU A 79 7.80 24.11 -1.04
CA GLU A 79 6.58 23.32 -0.79
C GLU A 79 6.59 21.99 -1.53
N LEU A 80 6.96 22.01 -2.82
CA LEU A 80 7.17 20.79 -3.62
C LEU A 80 8.20 19.86 -2.98
N LYS A 81 9.37 20.38 -2.58
CA LYS A 81 10.40 19.59 -1.89
C LYS A 81 9.91 18.98 -0.57
N LYS A 82 9.18 19.77 0.23
CA LYS A 82 8.62 19.29 1.50
C LYS A 82 7.66 18.13 1.29
N SER A 83 6.76 18.23 0.31
CA SER A 83 5.82 17.15 -0.02
C SER A 83 6.51 15.89 -0.54
N TYR A 84 7.55 16.04 -1.37
CA TYR A 84 8.40 14.93 -1.82
C TYR A 84 9.07 14.22 -0.65
N ASP A 85 9.73 14.99 0.22
CA ASP A 85 10.44 14.43 1.36
C ASP A 85 9.47 13.83 2.40
N HIS A 86 8.26 14.39 2.52
CA HIS A 86 7.22 13.85 3.37
C HIS A 86 6.79 12.45 2.90
N MET A 87 6.60 12.25 1.59
CA MET A 87 6.33 10.92 1.04
C MET A 87 7.45 9.93 1.35
N MET A 88 8.71 10.32 1.14
CA MET A 88 9.85 9.42 1.38
C MET A 88 9.98 9.04 2.86
N ARG A 89 9.75 9.99 3.77
CA ARG A 89 9.72 9.72 5.22
C ARG A 89 8.56 8.81 5.58
N TRP A 90 7.36 9.11 5.09
CA TRP A 90 6.17 8.30 5.34
C TRP A 90 6.39 6.85 4.85
N MET A 91 6.88 6.66 3.63
CA MET A 91 7.16 5.34 3.05
C MET A 91 8.17 4.54 3.89
N SER A 92 9.24 5.19 4.36
CA SER A 92 10.23 4.56 5.24
C SER A 92 9.64 4.16 6.59
N ASP A 93 8.89 5.07 7.23
CA ASP A 93 8.25 4.83 8.52
C ASP A 93 7.17 3.75 8.42
N PHE A 94 6.38 3.79 7.35
CA PHE A 94 5.37 2.79 7.03
C PHE A 94 6.02 1.42 6.82
N GLY A 95 7.05 1.34 5.98
CA GLY A 95 7.83 0.13 5.77
C GLY A 95 8.37 -0.44 7.08
N ARG A 96 8.96 0.38 7.95
CA ARG A 96 9.43 -0.08 9.27
C ARG A 96 8.32 -0.64 10.16
N LYS A 97 7.12 -0.03 10.15
CA LYS A 97 5.97 -0.46 10.97
C LYS A 97 5.37 -1.78 10.47
N PHE A 98 5.37 -2.03 9.16
CA PHE A 98 4.63 -3.15 8.56
C PHE A 98 5.50 -4.19 7.82
N SER A 99 6.80 -3.93 7.63
CA SER A 99 7.77 -4.89 7.04
C SER A 99 8.50 -5.74 8.08
N SER A 100 8.45 -5.37 9.36
CA SER A 100 9.33 -5.93 10.42
C SER A 100 8.67 -7.01 11.29
N GLY A 101 7.58 -7.63 10.84
CA GLY A 101 6.94 -8.67 11.64
C GLY A 101 6.10 -9.55 10.74
N HIS A 102 6.71 -10.63 10.26
CA HIS A 102 6.01 -11.73 9.61
C HIS A 102 5.07 -11.20 8.53
N GLY A 103 5.67 -10.73 7.43
CA GLY A 103 5.02 -10.97 6.16
C GLY A 103 4.60 -12.44 6.17
N HIS A 104 3.37 -12.67 5.76
CA HIS A 104 2.73 -13.95 5.49
C HIS A 104 3.59 -14.74 4.47
N ASP A 105 4.81 -15.09 4.84
CA ASP A 105 5.58 -16.16 4.26
C ASP A 105 5.09 -17.38 5.03
N HIS A 106 4.22 -18.15 4.39
CA HIS A 106 3.93 -19.52 4.79
C HIS A 106 5.18 -20.39 4.59
N GLY A 107 6.29 -19.99 5.21
CA GLY A 107 7.60 -20.59 5.17
C GLY A 107 7.81 -21.43 6.41
N ASP A 108 7.42 -22.69 6.31
CA ASP A 108 7.95 -23.87 7.00
C ASP A 108 8.76 -23.61 8.30
N GLY A 109 8.03 -23.48 9.41
CA GLY A 109 8.55 -23.80 10.75
C GLY A 109 8.93 -22.63 11.65
N HIS A 110 8.06 -22.28 12.60
CA HIS A 110 8.27 -22.47 14.05
C HIS A 110 7.07 -21.93 14.85
N ASP A 111 6.77 -22.63 15.95
CA ASP A 111 5.91 -22.29 17.11
C ASP A 111 4.49 -21.77 16.83
N GLU A 112 3.51 -22.64 17.10
CA GLU A 112 2.08 -22.40 17.05
C GLU A 112 1.69 -21.26 18.01
N ALA A 113 1.66 -20.02 17.51
CA ALA A 113 1.10 -18.89 18.23
C ALA A 113 -0.36 -19.19 18.57
N THR A 114 -0.79 -18.88 19.79
CA THR A 114 -2.19 -19.12 20.15
C THR A 114 -3.09 -18.16 19.36
N HIS A 115 -4.29 -18.62 18.95
CA HIS A 115 -5.26 -17.79 18.23
C HIS A 115 -5.60 -16.46 18.94
N GLU A 116 -5.46 -16.38 20.27
CA GLU A 116 -5.67 -15.15 21.04
C GLU A 116 -4.52 -14.15 20.89
N GLU A 117 -3.27 -14.63 20.83
CA GLU A 117 -2.07 -13.81 20.60
C GLU A 117 -2.04 -13.25 19.17
N GLU A 118 -2.38 -14.07 18.17
CA GLU A 118 -2.51 -13.63 16.77
C GLU A 118 -3.61 -12.57 16.62
N LYS A 119 -4.78 -12.81 17.21
CA LYS A 119 -5.89 -11.85 17.18
C LYS A 119 -5.54 -10.51 17.84
N PHE A 120 -4.82 -10.55 18.97
CA PHE A 120 -4.38 -9.32 19.66
C PHE A 120 -3.43 -8.49 18.78
N ASP A 121 -2.52 -9.16 18.06
CA ASP A 121 -1.61 -8.50 17.11
C ASP A 121 -2.37 -7.80 15.98
N TYR A 122 -3.36 -8.45 15.35
CA TYR A 122 -4.17 -7.84 14.29
C TYR A 122 -4.97 -6.62 14.77
N VAL A 123 -5.53 -6.64 15.98
CA VAL A 123 -6.28 -5.49 16.52
C VAL A 123 -5.37 -4.26 16.68
N ALA A 124 -4.14 -4.44 17.19
CA ALA A 124 -3.17 -3.36 17.32
C ALA A 124 -2.70 -2.84 15.95
N LYS A 125 -2.38 -3.75 15.02
CA LYS A 125 -1.98 -3.42 13.63
C LYS A 125 -3.09 -2.67 12.88
N LEU A 126 -4.35 -3.09 13.02
CA LEU A 126 -5.51 -2.40 12.45
C LEU A 126 -5.65 -0.96 12.95
N ALA A 127 -5.46 -0.74 14.26
CA ALA A 127 -5.52 0.60 14.83
C ALA A 127 -4.40 1.51 14.30
N LEU A 128 -3.19 0.98 14.10
CA LEU A 128 -2.08 1.71 13.49
C LEU A 128 -2.37 2.02 12.02
N LEU A 129 -2.84 1.03 11.26
CA LEU A 129 -3.11 1.14 9.83
C LEU A 129 -4.24 2.12 9.51
N LYS A 130 -5.24 2.25 10.39
CA LYS A 130 -6.26 3.31 10.30
C LYS A 130 -5.64 4.72 10.39
N LYS A 131 -4.62 4.91 11.24
CA LYS A 131 -3.90 6.18 11.33
C LYS A 131 -3.05 6.43 10.09
N GLU A 132 -2.38 5.40 9.58
CA GLU A 132 -1.59 5.51 8.34
C GLU A 132 -2.47 5.82 7.13
N LYS A 133 -3.69 5.29 7.06
CA LYS A 133 -4.66 5.64 6.01
C LYS A 133 -5.00 7.13 6.00
N VAL A 134 -5.17 7.73 7.18
CA VAL A 134 -5.40 9.18 7.29
C VAL A 134 -4.14 9.93 6.86
N ALA A 135 -2.98 9.54 7.38
CA ALA A 135 -1.71 10.19 7.07
C ALA A 135 -1.37 10.16 5.57
N VAL A 136 -1.53 9.02 4.90
CA VAL A 136 -1.29 8.92 3.45
C VAL A 136 -2.32 9.71 2.63
N GLY A 137 -3.55 9.84 3.13
CA GLY A 137 -4.58 10.69 2.53
C GLY A 137 -4.24 12.18 2.61
N GLU A 138 -3.80 12.65 3.77
CA GLU A 138 -3.32 14.03 3.95
C GLU A 138 -2.09 14.32 3.10
N LEU A 139 -1.16 13.37 3.03
CA LEU A 139 0.03 13.45 2.18
C LEU A 139 -0.34 13.53 0.69
N ARG A 140 -1.33 12.75 0.23
CA ARG A 140 -1.86 12.86 -1.14
C ARG A 140 -2.37 14.28 -1.41
N ASP A 141 -3.14 14.84 -0.49
CA ASP A 141 -3.72 16.17 -0.66
C ASP A 141 -2.64 17.26 -0.64
N GLU A 142 -1.59 17.12 0.19
CA GLU A 142 -0.41 17.98 0.20
C GLU A 142 0.34 17.96 -1.14
N ILE A 143 0.60 16.76 -1.68
CA ILE A 143 1.25 16.55 -2.98
C ILE A 143 0.45 17.20 -4.10
N ASN A 144 -0.86 16.95 -4.15
CA ASN A 144 -1.71 17.48 -5.20
C ASN A 144 -1.77 19.01 -5.16
N SER A 145 -1.90 19.57 -3.95
CA SER A 145 -1.96 21.02 -3.76
C SER A 145 -0.64 21.72 -4.12
N SER A 146 0.51 21.13 -3.75
CA SER A 146 1.82 21.70 -4.07
C SER A 146 2.09 21.72 -5.58
N ILE A 147 1.67 20.66 -6.29
CA ILE A 147 1.72 20.56 -7.75
C ILE A 147 0.81 21.60 -8.40
N GLU A 148 -0.45 21.71 -7.97
CA GLU A 148 -1.41 22.66 -8.54
C GLU A 148 -0.92 24.10 -8.39
N ASN A 149 -0.42 24.46 -7.20
CA ASN A 149 0.14 25.79 -6.93
C ASN A 149 1.34 26.10 -7.83
N ALA A 150 2.26 25.14 -7.99
CA ALA A 150 3.42 25.32 -8.86
C ALA A 150 3.03 25.47 -10.33
N LYS A 151 2.08 24.65 -10.82
CA LYS A 151 1.55 24.77 -12.19
C LYS A 151 0.91 26.11 -12.44
N LYS A 152 0.06 26.58 -11.51
CA LYS A 152 -0.58 27.90 -11.59
C LYS A 152 0.45 29.03 -11.67
N LEU A 153 1.53 28.96 -10.89
CA LEU A 153 2.62 29.94 -10.94
C LEU A 153 3.42 29.89 -12.25
N LEU A 154 3.52 28.72 -12.87
CA LEU A 154 4.20 28.51 -14.15
C LEU A 154 3.27 28.74 -15.36
N GLY A 155 1.98 28.98 -15.15
CA GLY A 155 0.98 29.15 -16.21
C GLY A 155 0.67 27.87 -16.97
N LYS A 156 0.60 26.73 -16.27
CA LYS A 156 0.33 25.39 -16.81
C LYS A 156 -1.00 24.82 -16.31
#